data_AF-A0AB37XDP3-F1
#
_entry.id   AF-A0AB37XDP3-F1
#
_cell.length_a   1.000
_cell.length_b   1.000
_cell.length_c   1.000
_cell.angle_alpha   90.00
_cell.angle_beta   90.00
_cell.angle_gamma   90.00
#
_symmetry.space_group_name_H-M   'P 1'
#
loop_
_entity.id
_entity.type
_entity.pdbx_description
1 polymer ?
#
loop_
_entity_poly.entity_id
_entity_poly.type
_entity_poly.pdbx_seq_one_letter_code
_entity_poly.pdbx_strand_id
1 'polypeptide(L)' 'MADLTPTPDRPGLHVTKPDPSTPATATAVCRCGATATATGDNQVRALVEGYTNHHGPAHHRKAR' A
#
# COMPACT_ATOMS: atom_id res chain seq x y z
N MET A 1 17.80 3.49 3.94
CA MET A 1 16.46 3.59 3.35
C MET A 1 15.56 4.28 4.37
N ALA A 2 14.72 5.22 3.98
CA ALA A 2 13.75 5.81 4.90
C ALA A 2 12.68 4.75 5.23
N ASP A 3 12.21 4.72 6.48
CA ASP A 3 11.04 3.92 6.83
C ASP A 3 9.80 4.58 6.22
N LEU A 4 9.21 3.89 5.24
CA LEU A 4 8.00 4.32 4.53
C LEU A 4 6.75 3.62 5.04
N THR A 5 6.83 2.96 6.21
CA THR A 5 5.69 2.32 6.84
C THR A 5 4.62 3.36 7.16
N PRO A 6 3.40 3.21 6.65
CA PRO A 6 2.34 4.18 6.87
C PRO A 6 1.90 4.13 8.33
N THR A 7 1.59 5.31 8.87
CA THR A 7 1.10 5.51 10.23
C THR A 7 -0.21 6.30 10.21
N PRO A 8 -0.97 6.37 11.32
CA PRO A 8 -2.15 7.23 11.36
C PRO A 8 -1.84 8.70 11.04
N ASP A 9 -0.68 9.20 11.48
CA ASP A 9 -0.22 10.57 11.19
C ASP A 9 0.26 10.75 9.75
N ARG A 10 0.69 9.66 9.10
CA ARG A 10 1.16 9.60 7.71
C ARG A 10 0.48 8.42 7.00
N PRO A 11 -0.84 8.54 6.72
CA PRO A 11 -1.60 7.44 6.13
C PRO A 11 -1.07 7.15 4.72
N GLY A 12 -1.25 5.92 4.27
CA GLY A 12 -0.66 5.46 3.03
C GLY A 12 -0.75 3.95 2.85
N LEU A 13 -0.21 3.49 1.73
CA LEU A 13 -0.01 2.09 1.41
C LEU A 13 1.48 1.88 1.16
N HIS A 14 2.08 0.92 1.86
CA HIS A 14 3.46 0.50 1.65
C HIS A 14 3.49 -0.96 1.27
N VAL A 15 4.17 -1.27 0.17
CA VAL A 15 4.33 -2.61 -0.38
C VAL A 15 5.81 -2.94 -0.41
N THR A 16 6.17 -4.11 0.10
CA THR A 16 7.54 -4.62 0.11
C THR A 16 7.60 -5.96 -0.59
N LYS A 17 8.53 -6.11 -1.53
CA LYS A 17 8.89 -7.39 -2.15
C LYS A 17 10.41 -7.42 -2.33
N PRO A 18 11.16 -8.02 -1.41
CA PRO A 18 12.62 -7.90 -1.38
C PRO A 18 13.28 -8.67 -2.53
N ASP A 19 12.66 -9.75 -2.99
CA ASP A 19 13.12 -10.56 -4.12
C ASP A 19 11.92 -11.30 -4.78
N PRO A 20 12.10 -11.89 -5.98
CA PRO A 20 11.00 -12.53 -6.71
C PRO A 20 10.40 -13.77 -6.04
N SER A 21 11.19 -14.45 -5.20
CA SER A 21 10.81 -15.72 -4.56
C SER A 21 10.17 -15.50 -3.18
N THR A 22 10.46 -14.38 -2.53
CA THR A 22 9.82 -13.99 -1.27
C THR A 22 8.42 -13.43 -1.53
N PRO A 23 7.40 -13.89 -0.79
CA PRO A 23 6.05 -13.33 -0.89
C PRO A 23 6.04 -11.82 -0.64
N ALA A 24 5.27 -11.07 -1.42
CA ALA A 24 5.06 -9.65 -1.15
C ALA A 24 4.35 -9.44 0.20
N THR A 25 4.65 -8.33 0.86
CA THR A 25 3.90 -7.84 2.01
C THR A 25 3.37 -6.43 1.75
N ALA A 26 2.25 -6.08 2.35
CA ALA A 26 1.72 -4.74 2.27
C ALA A 26 1.01 -4.31 3.56
N THR A 27 1.11 -3.02 3.88
CA THR A 27 0.41 -2.36 4.99
C THR A 27 -0.29 -1.13 4.44
N ALA A 28 -1.59 -1.02 4.71
CA ALA A 28 -2.42 0.14 4.41
C ALA A 28 -2.90 0.78 5.72
N VAL A 29 -2.75 2.09 5.82
CA VAL A 29 -3.37 2.90 6.88
C VAL A 29 -4.21 3.99 6.25
N CYS A 30 -5.48 4.00 6.58
CA CYS A 30 -6.42 5.04 6.18
C CYS A 30 -6.44 6.17 7.20
N ARG A 31 -6.71 7.39 6.74
CA ARG A 31 -6.83 8.57 7.62
C ARG A 31 -7.97 8.44 8.64
N CYS A 32 -8.95 7.58 8.38
CA CYS A 32 -10.03 7.26 9.32
C CYS A 32 -9.62 6.31 10.46
N GLY A 33 -8.36 5.87 10.51
CA GLY A 33 -7.84 4.95 11.52
C GLY A 33 -7.97 3.46 11.17
N ALA A 34 -8.63 3.11 10.06
CA ALA A 34 -8.65 1.74 9.57
C ALA A 34 -7.26 1.32 9.08
N THR A 35 -6.85 0.10 9.42
CA THR A 35 -5.59 -0.50 8.99
C THR A 35 -5.84 -1.87 8.38
N ALA A 36 -5.02 -2.24 7.40
CA ALA A 36 -5.07 -3.55 6.76
C ALA A 36 -3.66 -4.01 6.42
N THR A 37 -3.40 -5.30 6.56
CA THR A 37 -2.14 -5.94 6.18
C THR A 37 -2.39 -7.14 5.28
N ALA A 38 -1.47 -7.40 4.37
CA ALA A 38 -1.55 -8.54 3.45
C ALA A 38 -0.16 -9.16 3.23
N THR A 39 -0.15 -10.48 3.08
CA THR A 39 1.04 -11.26 2.72
C THR A 39 0.68 -12.20 1.57
N GLY A 40 1.54 -12.26 0.56
CA GLY A 40 1.32 -12.99 -0.69
C GLY A 40 0.91 -12.08 -1.83
N ASP A 41 1.41 -12.37 -3.03
CA ASP A 41 1.28 -11.48 -4.20
C ASP A 41 -0.18 -11.18 -4.56
N ASN A 42 -1.06 -12.18 -4.51
CA ASN A 42 -2.48 -12.02 -4.83
C ASN A 42 -3.23 -11.20 -3.77
N GLN A 43 -2.92 -11.43 -2.50
CA GLN A 43 -3.51 -10.70 -1.37
C GLN A 43 -3.05 -9.25 -1.37
N VAL A 44 -1.76 -9.02 -1.60
CA VAL A 44 -1.18 -7.68 -1.76
C VAL A 44 -1.81 -6.95 -2.94
N ARG A 45 -1.98 -7.61 -4.09
CA ARG A 45 -2.69 -7.02 -5.24
C ARG A 45 -4.11 -6.58 -4.87
N ALA A 46 -4.88 -7.47 -4.25
CA ALA A 46 -6.26 -7.15 -3.85
C ALA A 46 -6.30 -5.96 -2.86
N LEU A 47 -5.35 -5.88 -1.93
CA LEU A 47 -5.23 -4.75 -1.02
C LEU A 47 -4.91 -3.43 -1.75
N VAL A 48 -3.95 -3.46 -2.68
CA VAL A 48 -3.57 -2.29 -3.50
C VAL A 48 -4.74 -1.80 -4.34
N GLU A 49 -5.46 -2.71 -4.99
CA GLU A 49 -6.66 -2.40 -5.79
C GLU A 49 -7.75 -1.77 -4.92
N GLY A 50 -8.06 -2.37 -3.76
CA GLY A 50 -9.03 -1.82 -2.81
C GLY A 50 -8.64 -0.42 -2.33
N TYR A 51 -7.39 -0.23 -1.92
CA TYR A 51 -6.87 1.07 -1.49
C TYR A 51 -6.97 2.12 -2.60
N THR A 52 -6.57 1.76 -3.83
CA THR A 52 -6.63 2.64 -5.00
C THR A 52 -8.07 3.01 -5.37
N ASN A 53 -9.02 2.08 -5.26
CA ASN A 53 -10.44 2.36 -5.52
C ASN A 53 -11.03 3.38 -4.53
N HIS A 54 -10.56 3.38 -3.27
CA HIS A 54 -11.04 4.31 -2.24
C HIS A 54 -10.33 5.66 -2.24
N HIS A 55 -9.06 5.71 -2.66
CA HIS A 55 -8.23 6.93 -2.55
C HIS A 55 -7.83 7.55 -3.88
N GLY A 56 -8.09 6.86 -4.99
CA GLY A 56 -7.53 7.18 -6.30
C GLY A 56 -6.08 6.70 -6.45
N PRO A 57 -5.51 6.83 -7.66
CA PRO A 57 -4.13 6.45 -7.93
C PRO A 57 -3.15 7.36 -7.18
N ALA A 58 -2.14 6.78 -6.53
CA ALA A 58 -1.12 7.52 -5.77
C ALA A 58 -0.38 8.60 -6.59
N HIS A 59 -0.26 8.39 -7.91
CA HIS A 59 0.22 9.40 -8.84
C HIS A 59 -0.90 9.75 -9.82
N HIS A 60 -1.59 10.86 -9.54
CA HIS A 60 -2.26 11.60 -10.60
C HIS A 60 -1.14 12.13 -11.51
N ARG A 61 -0.83 11.42 -12.60
CA ARG A 61 -0.08 12.04 -13.68
C ARG A 61 -0.97 13.16 -14.21
N LYS A 62 -0.76 14.40 -13.74
CA LYS A 62 -0.95 15.54 -14.64
C LYS A 62 0.09 15.32 -15.73
N ALA A 63 -0.32 14.67 -16.82
CA ALA A 63 0.35 14.88 -18.07
C ALA A 63 0.36 16.40 -18.29
N ARG A 64 1.58 16.89 -18.55
CA ARG A 64 1.95 18.30 -18.74
C ARG A 64 0.95 19.08 -19.59
#